data_AF-A0A2V6MP49-F1
#
_entry.id   AF-A0A2V6MP49-F1
#
_cell.length_a   1.000
_cell.length_b   1.000
_cell.length_c   1.000
_cell.angle_alpha   90.00
_cell.angle_beta   90.00
_cell.angle_gamma   90.00
#
_symmetry.space_group_name_H-M   'P 1'
#
loop_
_entity.id
_entity.type
_entity.pdbx_description
1 polymer ?
#
loop_
_entity_poly.entity_id
_entity_poly.type
_entity_poly.pdbx_seq_one_letter_code
_entity_poly.pdbx_strand_id
1 'polypeptide(L)'
;MVTAGVNYGLDLAADIAELKRERNAVILAHNYQVREIQEVADFVGDSLGLSYQAAKTDAEVILFCGVHFMAETAKIINPTKRVVLPDLDAGCSLSESCPPPALAAFLKKNADKNYYVIAYINCSAGVKALSDVICTSGNAEKIVKAAPPDRNILFVPDQNLGAWV
;
A
#
# COMPACT_ATOMS: atom_id res chain seq x y z
N MET A 1 24.79 2.07 -24.82
CA MET A 1 24.47 0.69 -25.23
C MET A 1 23.76 0.00 -24.06
N VAL A 2 22.44 -0.05 -24.09
CA VAL A 2 21.64 -0.94 -23.25
C VAL A 2 20.87 -1.82 -24.24
N THR A 3 21.47 -2.93 -24.60
CA THR A 3 20.88 -3.97 -25.44
C THR A 3 20.70 -5.20 -24.59
N ALA A 4 19.47 -5.38 -24.10
CA ALA A 4 18.89 -6.68 -23.83
C ALA A 4 17.38 -6.44 -23.79
N GLY A 5 16.73 -6.47 -24.96
CA GLY A 5 15.29 -6.61 -25.02
C GLY A 5 14.93 -7.92 -24.34
N VAL A 6 13.95 -7.88 -23.45
CA VAL A 6 13.40 -9.09 -22.83
C VAL A 6 12.90 -9.97 -23.99
N ASN A 7 13.55 -11.10 -24.19
CA ASN A 7 13.11 -12.09 -25.16
C ASN A 7 11.99 -12.87 -24.49
N TYR A 8 10.75 -12.40 -24.64
CA TYR A 8 9.60 -13.14 -24.15
C TYR A 8 9.56 -14.47 -24.89
N GLY A 9 9.85 -15.56 -24.19
CA GLY A 9 9.53 -16.89 -24.66
C GLY A 9 8.03 -16.97 -24.93
N LEU A 10 7.59 -18.02 -25.62
CA LEU A 10 6.16 -18.26 -25.86
C LEU A 10 5.37 -18.48 -24.55
N ASP A 11 6.06 -18.60 -23.40
CA ASP A 11 5.48 -18.78 -22.06
C ASP A 11 5.99 -17.70 -21.07
N LEU A 12 5.19 -16.64 -20.91
CA LEU A 12 5.49 -15.53 -20.00
C LEU A 12 5.56 -15.96 -18.52
N ALA A 13 4.83 -17.00 -18.11
CA ALA A 13 4.82 -17.43 -16.71
C ALA A 13 6.17 -18.08 -16.35
N ALA A 14 6.73 -18.87 -17.27
CA ALA A 14 8.07 -19.44 -17.13
C ALA A 14 9.15 -18.34 -17.04
N ASP A 15 9.08 -17.34 -17.92
CA ASP A 15 10.03 -16.22 -17.92
C ASP A 15 9.97 -15.41 -16.61
N ILE A 16 8.75 -15.15 -16.10
CA ILE A 16 8.55 -14.47 -14.80
C ILE A 16 9.15 -15.30 -13.66
N ALA A 17 8.94 -16.63 -13.66
CA ALA A 17 9.49 -17.50 -12.64
C ALA A 17 11.03 -17.53 -12.65
N GLU A 18 11.64 -17.53 -13.84
CA GLU A 18 13.09 -17.44 -13.99
C GLU A 18 13.63 -16.10 -13.48
N LEU A 19 13.06 -14.98 -13.95
CA LEU A 19 13.47 -13.64 -13.51
C LEU A 19 13.27 -13.45 -12.00
N LYS A 20 12.19 -13.98 -11.44
CA LYS A 20 11.93 -13.94 -9.99
C LYS A 20 13.08 -14.60 -9.22
N ARG A 21 13.53 -15.77 -9.65
CA ARG A 21 14.66 -16.49 -9.04
C ARG A 21 15.98 -15.73 -9.20
N GLU A 22 16.27 -15.24 -10.40
CA GLU A 22 17.51 -14.48 -10.68
C GLU A 22 17.63 -13.19 -9.86
N ARG A 23 16.50 -12.55 -9.59
CA ARG A 23 16.43 -11.27 -8.85
C ARG A 23 16.22 -11.45 -7.35
N ASN A 24 16.15 -12.68 -6.85
CA ASN A 24 15.71 -12.98 -5.48
C ASN A 24 14.47 -12.14 -5.12
N ALA A 25 13.43 -12.25 -5.95
CA ALA A 25 12.24 -11.45 -5.86
C ALA A 25 11.06 -12.21 -5.24
N VAL A 26 10.14 -11.48 -4.62
CA VAL A 26 8.81 -11.96 -4.24
C VAL A 26 7.76 -11.19 -5.02
N ILE A 27 6.72 -11.89 -5.47
CA ILE A 27 5.57 -11.31 -6.17
C ILE A 27 4.38 -11.29 -5.20
N LEU A 28 3.92 -10.09 -4.88
CA LEU A 28 2.77 -9.84 -4.01
C LEU A 28 1.62 -9.32 -4.86
N ALA A 29 0.48 -10.01 -4.86
CA ALA A 29 -0.68 -9.63 -5.66
C ALA A 29 -1.91 -9.32 -4.80
N HIS A 30 -2.61 -8.24 -5.15
CA HIS A 30 -3.90 -7.94 -4.54
C HIS A 30 -5.00 -8.87 -5.07
N ASN A 31 -6.00 -9.16 -4.23
CA ASN A 31 -7.18 -9.99 -4.59
C ASN A 31 -7.94 -9.52 -5.84
N TYR A 32 -7.74 -8.28 -6.28
CA TYR A 32 -8.40 -7.70 -7.47
C TYR A 32 -7.58 -7.83 -8.75
N GLN A 33 -6.39 -8.43 -8.70
CA GLN A 33 -5.60 -8.70 -9.90
C GLN A 33 -6.28 -9.76 -10.77
N VAL A 34 -6.00 -9.73 -12.07
CA VAL A 34 -6.47 -10.78 -12.99
C VAL A 34 -5.84 -12.12 -12.65
N ARG A 35 -6.52 -13.21 -13.04
CA ARG A 35 -6.17 -14.58 -12.64
C ARG A 35 -4.72 -14.93 -12.98
N GLU A 36 -4.27 -14.55 -14.16
CA GLU A 36 -2.92 -14.84 -14.67
C GLU A 36 -1.83 -14.23 -13.77
N ILE A 37 -2.09 -13.05 -13.19
CA ILE A 37 -1.17 -12.40 -12.24
C ILE A 37 -1.24 -13.09 -10.87
N GLN A 38 -2.43 -13.52 -10.44
CA GLN A 38 -2.57 -14.26 -9.18
C GLN A 38 -1.86 -15.62 -9.23
N GLU A 39 -1.91 -16.31 -10.37
CA GLU A 39 -1.29 -17.63 -10.56
C GLU A 39 0.25 -17.60 -10.49
N VAL A 40 0.89 -16.48 -10.87
CA VAL A 40 2.35 -16.31 -10.78
C VAL A 40 2.83 -15.70 -9.46
N ALA A 41 1.91 -15.23 -8.62
CA ALA A 41 2.24 -14.57 -7.35
C ALA A 41 2.67 -15.57 -6.27
N ASP A 42 3.61 -15.17 -5.41
CA ASP A 42 3.98 -15.95 -4.22
C ASP A 42 2.94 -15.80 -3.10
N PHE A 43 2.24 -14.67 -3.07
CA PHE A 43 1.15 -14.42 -2.15
C PHE A 43 0.07 -13.54 -2.77
N VAL A 44 -1.18 -13.95 -2.55
CA VAL A 44 -2.38 -13.21 -2.93
C VAL A 44 -3.14 -12.83 -1.66
N GLY A 45 -3.52 -11.56 -1.50
CA GLY A 45 -4.26 -11.14 -0.32
C GLY A 45 -4.82 -9.72 -0.37
N ASP A 46 -5.37 -9.30 0.76
CA ASP A 46 -5.83 -7.93 0.99
C ASP A 46 -4.68 -7.00 1.39
N SER A 47 -4.96 -5.70 1.54
CA SER A 47 -3.94 -4.70 1.89
C SER A 47 -3.18 -5.01 3.19
N LEU A 48 -3.87 -5.56 4.19
CA LEU A 48 -3.25 -5.88 5.49
C LEU A 48 -2.33 -7.10 5.38
N GLY A 49 -2.82 -8.18 4.78
CA GLY A 49 -2.06 -9.40 4.54
C GLY A 49 -0.81 -9.13 3.72
N LEU A 50 -0.94 -8.36 2.62
CA LEU A 50 0.19 -7.98 1.78
C LEU A 50 1.23 -7.14 2.52
N SER A 51 0.78 -6.23 3.40
CA SER A 51 1.70 -5.45 4.25
C SER A 51 2.50 -6.33 5.20
N TYR A 52 1.86 -7.36 5.78
CA TYR A 52 2.58 -8.34 6.61
C TYR A 52 3.55 -9.21 5.81
N GLN A 53 3.20 -9.63 4.60
CA GLN A 53 4.12 -10.40 3.77
C GLN A 53 5.31 -9.57 3.31
N ALA A 54 5.08 -8.31 2.92
CA ALA A 54 6.15 -7.38 2.62
C ALA A 54 7.07 -7.16 3.82
N ALA A 55 6.56 -7.13 5.05
CA ALA A 55 7.39 -7.01 6.25
C ALA A 55 8.22 -8.26 6.57
N LYS A 56 7.70 -9.45 6.27
CA LYS A 56 8.32 -10.74 6.62
C LYS A 56 9.31 -11.28 5.57
N THR A 57 9.26 -10.75 4.35
CA THR A 57 10.09 -11.30 3.26
C THR A 57 11.57 -10.96 3.40
N ASP A 58 12.42 -11.94 3.10
CA ASP A 58 13.87 -11.80 2.99
C ASP A 58 14.32 -11.56 1.52
N ALA A 59 13.37 -11.49 0.58
CA ALA A 59 13.65 -11.18 -0.83
C ALA A 59 14.27 -9.77 -0.98
N GLU A 60 15.15 -9.60 -1.95
CA GLU A 60 15.78 -8.30 -2.25
C GLU A 60 14.85 -7.36 -3.04
N VAL A 61 13.95 -7.96 -3.83
CA VAL A 61 13.01 -7.27 -4.69
C VAL A 61 11.58 -7.67 -4.35
N ILE A 62 10.69 -6.70 -4.23
CA ILE A 62 9.25 -6.90 -4.11
C ILE A 62 8.61 -6.40 -5.40
N LEU A 63 8.07 -7.31 -6.21
CA LEU A 63 7.17 -6.96 -7.32
C LEU A 63 5.75 -6.87 -6.76
N PHE A 64 5.22 -5.65 -6.69
CA PHE A 64 3.92 -5.39 -6.09
C PHE A 64 2.86 -5.25 -7.18
N CYS A 65 2.07 -6.29 -7.39
CA CYS A 65 0.95 -6.32 -8.32
C CYS A 65 -0.32 -5.77 -7.63
N GLY A 66 -0.40 -4.45 -7.55
CA GLY A 66 -1.48 -3.72 -6.89
C GLY A 66 -1.54 -2.28 -7.39
N VAL A 67 -1.94 -1.37 -6.51
CA VAL A 67 -2.02 0.07 -6.79
C VAL A 67 -0.91 0.84 -6.06
N HIS A 68 -0.67 2.08 -6.50
CA HIS A 68 0.48 2.90 -6.09
C HIS A 68 0.67 3.00 -4.57
N PHE A 69 -0.38 3.32 -3.81
CA PHE A 69 -0.26 3.46 -2.34
C PHE A 69 0.13 2.16 -1.62
N MET A 70 -0.19 1.00 -2.20
CA MET A 70 0.16 -0.29 -1.62
C MET A 70 1.65 -0.56 -1.83
N ALA A 71 2.17 -0.28 -3.03
CA ALA A 71 3.59 -0.36 -3.33
C ALA A 71 4.40 0.64 -2.49
N GLU A 72 3.91 1.88 -2.31
CA GLU A 72 4.49 2.84 -1.37
C GLU A 72 4.54 2.29 0.06
N THR A 73 3.48 1.63 0.51
CA THR A 73 3.43 1.02 1.84
C THR A 73 4.50 -0.08 1.99
N ALA A 74 4.62 -0.96 0.99
CA ALA A 74 5.69 -1.97 0.97
C ALA A 74 7.08 -1.32 1.00
N LYS A 75 7.26 -0.18 0.31
CA LYS A 75 8.52 0.56 0.29
C LYS A 75 8.84 1.28 1.61
N ILE A 76 7.82 1.82 2.29
CA ILE A 76 7.96 2.44 3.62
C ILE A 76 8.40 1.39 4.64
N ILE A 77 7.81 0.20 4.61
CA ILE A 77 8.15 -0.91 5.50
C ILE A 77 9.53 -1.51 5.15
N ASN A 78 9.94 -1.44 3.88
CA ASN A 78 11.21 -1.97 3.38
C ASN A 78 12.08 -0.88 2.71
N PRO A 79 12.65 0.06 3.48
CA PRO A 79 13.32 1.23 2.93
C PRO A 79 14.58 0.88 2.10
N THR A 80 15.20 -0.26 2.36
CA THR A 80 16.42 -0.71 1.66
C THR A 80 16.13 -1.65 0.48
N LYS A 81 15.00 -2.36 0.48
CA LYS A 81 14.64 -3.29 -0.60
C LYS A 81 14.17 -2.54 -1.85
N ARG A 82 14.30 -3.15 -3.02
CA ARG A 82 13.71 -2.60 -4.25
C ARG A 82 12.24 -2.99 -4.30
N VAL A 83 11.35 -2.01 -4.48
CA VAL A 83 9.93 -2.26 -4.72
C VAL A 83 9.61 -1.80 -6.14
N VAL A 84 8.99 -2.68 -6.91
CA VAL A 84 8.62 -2.44 -8.31
C VAL A 84 7.11 -2.52 -8.42
N LEU A 85 6.51 -1.47 -8.98
CA LEU A 85 5.11 -1.44 -9.39
C LEU A 85 5.09 -1.57 -10.93
N PRO A 86 4.45 -2.59 -11.51
CA PRO A 86 4.45 -2.81 -12.97
C PRO A 86 3.89 -1.63 -13.78
N ASP A 87 2.90 -0.92 -13.21
CA ASP A 87 2.23 0.20 -13.84
C ASP A 87 2.10 1.35 -12.82
N LEU A 88 2.81 2.45 -13.07
CA LEU A 88 2.79 3.62 -12.18
C LEU A 88 1.46 4.37 -12.22
N ASP A 89 0.66 4.19 -13.28
CA ASP A 89 -0.66 4.80 -13.43
C ASP A 89 -1.76 4.00 -12.70
N ALA A 90 -1.41 2.88 -12.05
CA ALA A 90 -2.30 2.11 -11.19
C ALA A 90 -2.68 2.88 -9.91
N GLY A 91 -3.57 3.85 -10.05
CA GLY A 91 -4.03 4.76 -9.00
C GLY A 91 -5.21 4.24 -8.15
N CYS A 92 -5.69 5.11 -7.26
CA CYS A 92 -6.87 4.86 -6.44
C CYS A 92 -7.58 6.19 -6.16
N SER A 93 -8.78 6.35 -6.73
CA SER A 93 -9.59 7.56 -6.59
C SER A 93 -9.86 7.95 -5.14
N LEU A 94 -10.03 6.95 -4.26
CA LEU A 94 -10.20 7.18 -2.82
C LEU A 94 -8.94 7.79 -2.19
N SER A 95 -7.76 7.29 -2.53
CA SER A 95 -6.48 7.86 -2.06
C SER A 95 -6.28 9.28 -2.57
N GLU A 96 -6.66 9.53 -3.84
CA GLU A 96 -6.54 10.84 -4.49
C GLU A 96 -7.52 11.88 -3.92
N SER A 97 -8.64 11.44 -3.33
CA SER A 97 -9.63 12.33 -2.71
C SER A 97 -9.12 13.08 -1.47
N CYS A 98 -8.00 12.65 -0.89
CA CYS A 98 -7.35 13.33 0.24
C CYS A 98 -5.88 13.65 -0.07
N PRO A 99 -5.61 14.76 -0.79
CA PRO A 99 -4.23 15.19 -1.05
C PRO A 99 -3.52 15.62 0.24
N PRO A 100 -2.23 15.29 0.44
CA PRO A 100 -1.48 15.68 1.63
C PRO A 100 -1.51 17.19 1.94
N PRO A 101 -1.38 18.11 0.95
CA PRO A 101 -1.45 19.55 1.23
C PRO A 101 -2.81 19.99 1.79
N ALA A 102 -3.91 19.36 1.34
CA ALA A 102 -5.25 19.67 1.82
C ALA A 102 -5.44 19.20 3.27
N LEU A 103 -4.98 17.98 3.60
CA LEU A 103 -5.00 17.48 4.98
C LEU A 103 -4.13 18.34 5.90
N ALA A 104 -2.93 18.70 5.49
CA ALA A 104 -2.04 19.56 6.27
C ALA A 104 -2.67 20.95 6.54
N ALA A 105 -3.31 21.55 5.53
CA ALA A 105 -4.03 22.81 5.68
C ALA A 105 -5.23 22.69 6.65
N PHE A 106 -5.98 21.58 6.57
CA PHE A 106 -7.08 21.30 7.49
C PHE A 106 -6.59 21.16 8.94
N LEU A 107 -5.55 20.36 9.18
CA LEU A 107 -4.98 20.15 10.51
C LEU A 107 -4.45 21.47 11.09
N LYS A 108 -3.75 22.28 10.29
CA LYS A 108 -3.24 23.60 10.71
C LYS A 108 -4.38 24.56 11.08
N LYS A 109 -5.45 24.61 10.27
CA LYS A 109 -6.60 25.49 10.52
C LYS A 109 -7.35 25.11 11.80
N ASN A 110 -7.33 23.83 12.17
CA ASN A 110 -8.04 23.28 13.32
C ASN A 110 -7.08 22.78 14.40
N ALA A 111 -5.92 23.43 14.56
CA ALA A 111 -4.88 23.00 15.49
C ALA A 111 -5.39 22.93 16.94
N ASP A 112 -6.37 23.77 17.30
CA ASP A 112 -7.05 23.79 18.59
C ASP A 112 -7.79 22.48 18.90
N LYS A 113 -8.19 21.71 17.89
CA LYS A 113 -8.93 20.46 18.04
C LYS A 113 -8.06 19.28 18.44
N ASN A 114 -6.74 19.39 18.31
CA ASN A 114 -5.78 18.35 18.69
C ASN A 114 -6.16 16.95 18.16
N TYR A 115 -6.48 16.85 16.86
CA TYR A 115 -6.98 15.61 16.27
C TYR A 115 -5.97 14.46 16.37
N TYR A 116 -6.41 13.26 16.77
CA TYR A 116 -5.75 11.99 16.52
C TYR A 116 -6.15 11.49 15.12
N VAL A 117 -5.20 11.52 14.19
CA VAL A 117 -5.44 11.26 12.78
C VAL A 117 -5.27 9.76 12.51
N ILE A 118 -6.39 9.10 12.21
CA ILE A 118 -6.44 7.71 11.79
C ILE A 118 -6.62 7.68 10.28
N ALA A 119 -5.61 7.23 9.55
CA ALA A 119 -5.70 7.09 8.10
C ALA A 119 -5.94 5.64 7.70
N TYR A 120 -6.93 5.42 6.85
CA TYR A 120 -7.08 4.17 6.12
C TYR A 120 -5.89 3.99 5.16
N ILE A 121 -5.39 2.76 5.03
CA ILE A 121 -4.19 2.42 4.24
C ILE A 121 -4.25 2.90 2.79
N ASN A 122 -5.47 3.04 2.24
CA ASN A 122 -5.79 3.60 0.93
C ASN A 122 -5.60 5.12 0.88
N CYS A 123 -4.38 5.57 1.19
CA CYS A 123 -3.95 6.97 1.13
C CYS A 123 -2.48 7.05 0.69
N SER A 124 -2.05 8.19 0.17
CA SER A 124 -0.66 8.40 -0.25
C SER A 124 0.32 8.37 0.93
N ALA A 125 1.60 8.09 0.65
CA ALA A 125 2.68 8.21 1.64
C ALA A 125 2.70 9.57 2.37
N GLY A 126 2.35 10.66 1.67
CA GLY A 126 2.25 12.00 2.28
C GLY A 126 1.13 12.12 3.31
N VAL A 127 -0.03 11.49 3.08
CA VAL A 127 -1.10 11.42 4.09
C VAL A 127 -0.65 10.57 5.27
N LYS A 128 0.02 9.44 5.01
CA LYS A 128 0.58 8.60 6.07
C LYS A 128 1.52 9.37 6.99
N ALA A 129 2.35 10.25 6.43
CA ALA A 129 3.28 11.10 7.19
C ALA A 129 2.56 12.16 8.07
N LEU A 130 1.31 12.49 7.77
CA LEU A 130 0.48 13.42 8.53
C LEU A 130 -0.46 12.72 9.53
N SER A 131 -0.35 11.39 9.65
CA SER A 131 -1.26 10.56 10.43
C SER A 131 -0.58 10.03 11.69
N ASP A 132 -1.34 9.90 12.78
CA ASP A 132 -0.85 9.27 14.00
C ASP A 132 -0.80 7.74 13.87
N VAL A 133 -1.75 7.15 13.13
CA VAL A 133 -1.84 5.70 12.93
C VAL A 133 -2.49 5.35 11.60
N ILE A 134 -2.06 4.22 11.03
CA ILE A 134 -2.64 3.64 9.81
C ILE A 134 -3.50 2.43 10.17
N CYS A 135 -4.69 2.33 9.58
CA CYS A 135 -5.58 1.18 9.72
C CYS A 135 -5.93 0.56 8.36
N THR A 136 -6.49 -0.65 8.40
CA THR A 136 -7.19 -1.28 7.28
C THR A 136 -8.63 -1.59 7.68
N SER A 137 -9.49 -1.94 6.73
CA SER A 137 -10.87 -2.39 7.05
C SER A 137 -10.88 -3.55 8.04
N GLY A 138 -9.90 -4.46 7.95
CA GLY A 138 -9.75 -5.60 8.87
C GLY A 138 -9.31 -5.25 10.30
N ASN A 139 -8.89 -4.02 10.59
CA ASN A 139 -8.48 -3.63 11.95
C ASN A 139 -8.97 -2.24 12.41
N ALA A 140 -9.75 -1.51 11.61
CA ALA A 140 -10.17 -0.14 11.88
C ALA A 140 -10.89 0.01 13.23
N GLU A 141 -11.86 -0.86 13.54
CA GLU A 141 -12.59 -0.84 14.82
C GLU A 141 -11.64 -0.93 16.02
N LYS A 142 -10.64 -1.82 15.95
CA LYS A 142 -9.64 -2.01 17.01
C LYS A 142 -8.77 -0.76 17.18
N ILE A 143 -8.36 -0.14 16.06
CA ILE A 143 -7.53 1.08 16.08
C ILE A 143 -8.31 2.25 16.66
N VAL A 144 -9.56 2.44 16.26
CA VAL A 144 -10.43 3.52 16.75
C VAL A 144 -10.71 3.37 18.24
N LYS A 145 -11.02 2.15 18.73
CA LYS A 145 -11.21 1.88 20.16
C LYS A 145 -9.95 2.10 21.01
N ALA A 146 -8.77 2.02 20.40
CA ALA A 146 -7.49 2.25 21.07
C ALA A 146 -7.01 3.70 20.99
N ALA A 147 -7.76 4.60 20.32
CA ALA A 147 -7.40 5.99 20.19
C ALA A 147 -7.34 6.68 21.57
N PRO A 148 -6.42 7.64 21.77
CA PRO A 148 -6.34 8.39 23.03
C PRO A 148 -7.67 9.10 23.34
N PRO A 149 -8.23 8.92 24.56
CA PRO A 149 -9.55 9.45 24.90
C PRO A 149 -9.58 10.98 25.03
N ASP A 150 -8.42 11.63 25.08
CA ASP A 150 -8.24 13.08 25.22
C ASP A 150 -8.10 13.82 23.87
N ARG A 151 -8.14 13.10 22.74
CA ARG A 151 -8.00 13.67 21.40
C ARG A 151 -9.24 13.41 20.54
N ASN A 152 -9.63 14.40 19.74
CA ASN A 152 -10.70 14.22 18.76
C ASN A 152 -10.23 13.29 17.65
N ILE A 153 -11.04 12.35 17.18
CA ILE A 153 -10.64 11.47 16.07
C ILE A 153 -10.89 12.18 14.73
N LEU A 154 -9.90 12.17 13.85
CA LEU A 154 -10.06 12.50 12.42
C LEU A 154 -9.78 11.24 11.61
N PHE A 155 -10.80 10.70 10.94
CA PHE A 155 -10.68 9.55 10.08
C PHE A 155 -10.60 9.98 8.60
N VAL A 156 -9.60 9.51 7.87
CA VAL A 156 -9.39 9.85 6.45
C VAL A 156 -8.97 8.63 5.62
N PRO A 157 -9.15 8.62 4.28
CA PRO A 157 -10.03 9.50 3.52
C PRO A 157 -11.47 8.97 3.43
N ASP A 158 -11.71 7.71 3.82
CA ASP A 158 -12.98 7.02 3.60
C ASP A 158 -14.02 7.40 4.67
N GLN A 159 -14.95 8.28 4.27
CA GLN A 159 -16.05 8.70 5.14
C GLN A 159 -17.02 7.57 5.52
N ASN A 160 -17.16 6.53 4.69
CA ASN A 160 -18.08 5.43 4.96
C ASN A 160 -17.48 4.48 5.98
N LEU A 161 -16.21 4.11 5.80
CA LEU A 161 -15.49 3.32 6.81
C LEU A 161 -15.41 4.10 8.13
N GLY A 162 -15.11 5.40 8.07
CA GLY A 162 -15.04 6.28 9.25
C GLY A 162 -16.37 6.47 9.96
N ALA A 163 -17.50 6.41 9.25
CA ALA A 163 -18.83 6.48 9.87
C ALA A 163 -19.32 5.13 10.42
N TRP A 164 -18.77 4.02 9.91
CA TRP A 164 -19.13 2.67 10.36
C TRP A 164 -18.42 2.27 11.66
N VAL A 165 -17.17 2.70 11.86
CA VAL A 165 -16.36 2.46 13.08
C VAL A 165 -16.70 3.41 14.22
#